data_AF-A0A930F2A1-F1
#
_entry.id   AF-A0A930F2A1-F1
#
_cell.length_a   1.000
_cell.length_b   1.000
_cell.length_c   1.000
_cell.angle_alpha   90.00
_cell.angle_beta   90.00
_cell.angle_gamma   90.00
#
_symmetry.space_group_name_H-M   'P 1'
#
loop_
_entity.id
_entity.type
_entity.pdbx_description
1 polymer ?
#
loop_
_entity_poly.entity_id
_entity_poly.type
_entity_poly.pdbx_seq_one_letter_code
_entity_poly.pdbx_strand_id
1 'polypeptide(L)'
;MSKADTLKAIRPITVMYRDTLDAEKLEGYVIMLGDYPPAILHKAVIKTIQESEFLPTVAAIRKNADKLNRFVKAEKDELTAQEAWELVRRKASSVGYERGLNELQGNVLTAAKTIWSSFDPQNGKDYNETSCRSQFIKCYEQLTERKAKNDELAYLIKDDGLLLAEKMKNEEERKQIEAGNAKIKMLPNGHLIETVKEERKPVNLNEILDNADISEKGKALLRQAIGG
;
A
#
# COMPACT_ATOMS: atom_id res chain seq x y z
N MET A 1 -19.66 9.73 -9.38
CA MET A 1 -19.88 10.85 -10.33
C MET A 1 -20.89 10.41 -11.37
N SER A 2 -21.70 11.30 -11.94
CA SER A 2 -22.62 10.88 -13.02
C SER A 2 -21.83 10.73 -14.33
N LYS A 3 -22.15 9.70 -15.13
CA LYS A 3 -21.57 9.50 -16.48
C LYS A 3 -21.77 10.75 -17.37
N ALA A 4 -22.88 11.45 -17.19
CA ALA A 4 -23.21 12.67 -17.92
C ALA A 4 -22.24 13.83 -17.61
N ASP A 5 -21.78 13.95 -16.36
CA ASP A 5 -20.85 15.02 -15.97
C ASP A 5 -19.45 14.76 -16.52
N THR A 6 -19.00 13.49 -16.50
CA THR A 6 -17.74 13.09 -17.13
C THR A 6 -17.77 13.35 -18.63
N LEU A 7 -18.88 13.01 -19.30
CA LEU A 7 -19.05 13.25 -20.73
C LEU A 7 -18.98 14.76 -21.07
N LYS A 8 -19.61 15.61 -20.26
CA LYS A 8 -19.50 17.08 -20.42
C LYS A 8 -18.06 17.57 -20.26
N ALA A 9 -17.33 17.03 -19.29
CA ALA A 9 -15.95 17.43 -19.02
C ALA A 9 -14.99 17.06 -20.18
N ILE A 10 -15.16 15.89 -20.79
CA ILE A 10 -14.32 15.40 -21.89
C ILE A 10 -14.75 15.89 -23.29
N ARG A 11 -15.86 16.64 -23.39
CA ARG A 11 -16.40 17.20 -24.64
C ARG A 11 -15.35 17.83 -25.58
N PRO A 12 -14.31 18.54 -25.12
CA PRO A 12 -13.28 19.08 -26.01
C PRO A 12 -12.62 18.02 -26.89
N ILE A 13 -12.41 16.80 -26.40
CA ILE A 13 -11.82 15.69 -27.19
C ILE A 13 -12.76 15.28 -28.31
N THR A 14 -14.06 15.12 -28.00
CA THR A 14 -15.08 14.75 -28.99
C THR A 14 -15.20 15.78 -30.11
N VAL A 15 -14.96 17.06 -29.80
CA VAL A 15 -15.01 18.14 -30.80
C VAL A 15 -13.74 18.15 -31.65
N MET A 16 -12.55 18.04 -31.03
CA MET A 16 -11.27 18.16 -31.74
C MET A 16 -10.89 16.90 -32.53
N TYR A 17 -11.32 15.72 -32.10
CA TYR A 17 -10.87 14.43 -32.65
C TYR A 17 -12.03 13.57 -33.19
N ARG A 18 -13.11 14.20 -33.63
CA ARG A 18 -14.36 13.55 -34.07
C ARG A 18 -14.13 12.37 -35.02
N ASP A 19 -13.25 12.50 -36.00
CA ASP A 19 -13.06 11.50 -37.05
C ASP A 19 -12.31 10.25 -36.56
N THR A 20 -11.61 10.36 -35.43
CA THR A 20 -10.80 9.27 -34.85
C THR A 20 -11.44 8.61 -33.61
N LEU A 21 -12.47 9.26 -33.07
CA LEU A 21 -13.15 8.89 -31.83
C LEU A 21 -14.52 8.27 -32.14
N ASP A 22 -14.57 6.94 -32.10
CA ASP A 22 -15.82 6.18 -32.16
C ASP A 22 -16.55 6.15 -30.80
N ALA A 23 -17.78 5.62 -30.81
CA ALA A 23 -18.63 5.58 -29.63
C ALA A 23 -18.05 4.68 -28.50
N GLU A 24 -17.42 3.56 -28.86
CA GLU A 24 -16.82 2.63 -27.90
C GLU A 24 -15.61 3.26 -27.20
N LYS A 25 -14.74 3.94 -27.96
CA LYS A 25 -13.64 4.72 -27.41
C LYS A 25 -14.18 5.81 -26.48
N LEU A 26 -15.18 6.57 -26.91
CA LEU A 26 -15.76 7.61 -26.06
C LEU A 26 -16.30 7.05 -24.73
N GLU A 27 -16.99 5.91 -24.77
CA GLU A 27 -17.45 5.22 -23.57
C GLU A 27 -16.28 4.76 -22.67
N GLY A 28 -15.22 4.23 -23.28
CA GLY A 28 -13.98 3.89 -22.59
C GLY A 28 -13.37 5.08 -21.83
N TYR A 29 -13.34 6.28 -22.43
CA TYR A 29 -12.87 7.49 -21.75
C TYR A 29 -13.79 7.89 -20.58
N VAL A 30 -15.11 7.81 -20.77
CA VAL A 30 -16.07 8.14 -19.70
C VAL A 30 -15.90 7.20 -18.49
N ILE A 31 -15.71 5.90 -18.73
CA ILE A 31 -15.50 4.91 -17.67
C ILE A 31 -14.16 5.17 -16.98
N MET A 32 -13.08 5.31 -17.73
CA MET A 32 -11.72 5.41 -17.19
C MET A 32 -11.36 6.77 -16.59
N LEU A 33 -12.17 7.82 -16.78
CA LEU A 33 -11.92 9.17 -16.24
C LEU A 33 -12.97 9.62 -15.22
N GLY A 34 -13.96 8.78 -14.92
CA GLY A 34 -15.09 9.12 -14.04
C GLY A 34 -14.74 9.30 -12.56
N ASP A 35 -13.49 9.01 -12.18
CA ASP A 35 -12.92 9.17 -10.85
C ASP A 35 -12.51 10.62 -10.52
N TYR A 36 -12.31 11.48 -11.53
CA TYR A 36 -11.85 12.86 -11.33
C TYR A 36 -12.98 13.89 -11.29
N PRO A 37 -12.93 14.89 -10.37
CA PRO A 37 -13.87 16.02 -10.36
C PRO A 37 -14.02 16.68 -11.74
N PRO A 38 -15.24 16.98 -12.22
CA PRO A 38 -15.46 17.45 -13.60
C PRO A 38 -14.65 18.69 -13.97
N ALA A 39 -14.50 19.63 -13.03
CA ALA A 39 -13.72 20.86 -13.24
C ALA A 39 -12.21 20.58 -13.43
N ILE A 40 -11.66 19.60 -12.70
CA ILE A 40 -10.26 19.19 -12.83
C ILE A 40 -10.07 18.44 -14.14
N LEU A 41 -10.96 17.49 -14.42
CA LEU A 41 -10.92 16.69 -15.64
C LEU A 41 -10.97 17.55 -16.89
N HIS A 42 -11.88 18.54 -16.94
CA HIS A 42 -12.01 19.44 -18.08
C HIS A 42 -10.71 20.22 -18.36
N LYS A 43 -10.07 20.76 -17.32
CA LYS A 43 -8.79 21.47 -17.45
C LYS A 43 -7.65 20.53 -17.87
N ALA A 44 -7.61 19.32 -17.31
CA ALA A 44 -6.62 18.32 -17.68
C ALA A 44 -6.73 17.95 -19.15
N VAL A 45 -7.95 17.73 -19.64
CA VAL A 45 -8.25 17.43 -21.05
C VAL A 45 -7.73 18.55 -21.95
N ILE A 46 -8.09 19.82 -21.69
CA ILE A 46 -7.63 20.95 -22.50
C ILE A 46 -6.12 21.01 -22.55
N LYS A 47 -5.45 20.88 -21.39
CA LYS A 47 -4.00 20.90 -21.32
C LYS A 47 -3.37 19.76 -22.13
N THR A 48 -3.90 18.54 -22.00
CA THR A 48 -3.35 17.40 -22.75
C THR A 48 -3.55 17.57 -24.26
N ILE A 49 -4.67 18.16 -24.71
CA ILE A 49 -4.88 18.48 -26.14
C ILE A 49 -3.83 19.50 -26.62
N GLN A 50 -3.51 20.52 -25.82
CA GLN A 50 -2.48 21.51 -26.18
C GLN A 50 -1.08 20.90 -26.30
N GLU A 51 -0.80 19.84 -25.54
CA GLU A 51 0.50 19.15 -25.51
C GLU A 51 0.60 17.99 -26.52
N SER A 52 -0.50 17.58 -27.15
CA SER A 52 -0.57 16.37 -27.98
C SER A 52 -0.80 16.69 -29.46
N GLU A 53 0.03 16.13 -30.33
CA GLU A 53 -0.16 16.19 -31.79
C GLU A 53 -1.28 15.25 -32.28
N PHE A 54 -1.56 14.18 -31.52
CA PHE A 54 -2.55 13.14 -31.84
C PHE A 54 -3.64 13.05 -30.76
N LEU A 55 -4.62 12.17 -30.96
CA LEU A 55 -5.66 11.88 -29.98
C LEU A 55 -5.03 11.57 -28.60
N PRO A 56 -5.30 12.39 -27.56
CA PRO A 56 -4.70 12.21 -26.25
C PRO A 56 -5.08 10.88 -25.63
N THR A 57 -4.10 10.10 -25.15
CA THR A 57 -4.40 8.85 -24.44
C THR A 57 -5.06 9.13 -23.08
N VAL A 58 -5.87 8.18 -22.60
CA VAL A 58 -6.44 8.22 -21.25
C VAL A 58 -5.34 8.41 -20.20
N ALA A 59 -4.20 7.72 -20.34
CA ALA A 59 -3.06 7.83 -19.43
C ALA A 59 -2.50 9.26 -19.37
N ALA A 60 -2.38 9.94 -20.51
CA ALA A 60 -1.89 11.33 -20.55
C ALA A 60 -2.87 12.31 -19.87
N ILE A 61 -4.19 12.11 -20.07
CA ILE A 61 -5.23 12.90 -19.40
C ILE A 61 -5.19 12.68 -17.89
N ARG A 62 -5.13 11.42 -17.44
CA ARG A 62 -5.03 11.05 -16.01
C ARG A 62 -3.80 11.70 -15.36
N LYS A 63 -2.62 11.62 -16.01
CA LYS A 63 -1.39 12.26 -15.52
C LYS A 63 -1.54 13.76 -15.28
N ASN A 64 -2.19 14.48 -16.21
CA ASN A 64 -2.43 15.92 -16.05
C ASN A 64 -3.54 16.22 -15.02
N ALA A 65 -4.55 15.36 -14.92
CA ALA A 65 -5.61 15.46 -13.92
C ALA A 65 -5.06 15.22 -12.50
N ASP A 66 -4.19 14.24 -12.30
CA ASP A 66 -3.52 13.97 -11.02
C ASP A 66 -2.68 15.16 -10.55
N LYS A 67 -1.88 15.75 -11.45
CA LYS A 67 -1.10 16.96 -11.14
C LYS A 67 -2.00 18.10 -10.67
N LEU A 68 -3.09 18.36 -11.39
CA LEU A 68 -4.05 19.41 -11.02
C LEU A 68 -4.77 19.08 -9.71
N ASN A 69 -5.14 17.81 -9.49
CA ASN A 69 -5.83 17.37 -8.28
C ASN A 69 -4.95 17.51 -7.04
N ARG A 70 -3.67 17.12 -7.12
CA ARG A 70 -2.68 17.32 -6.05
C ARG A 70 -2.50 18.81 -5.73
N PHE A 71 -2.34 19.63 -6.77
CA PHE A 71 -2.22 21.08 -6.62
C PHE A 71 -3.45 21.70 -5.94
N VAL A 72 -4.67 21.34 -6.36
CA VAL A 72 -5.92 21.86 -5.78
C VAL A 72 -6.11 21.39 -4.34
N LYS A 73 -5.74 20.15 -4.02
CA LYS A 73 -5.87 19.60 -2.66
C LYS A 73 -4.85 20.16 -1.67
N ALA A 74 -3.89 20.98 -2.12
CA ALA A 74 -2.74 21.42 -1.35
C ALA A 74 -2.06 20.24 -0.63
N GLU A 75 -2.10 19.06 -1.26
CA GLU A 75 -1.43 17.89 -0.75
C GLU A 75 0.06 18.23 -0.78
N LYS A 76 0.71 18.20 0.39
CA LYS A 76 2.14 18.50 0.46
C LYS A 76 2.82 17.48 -0.43
N ASP A 77 3.51 17.95 -1.47
CA ASP A 77 4.37 17.10 -2.27
C ASP A 77 5.27 16.29 -1.32
N GLU A 78 5.43 15.00 -1.59
CA GLU A 78 6.37 14.19 -0.84
C GLU A 78 7.73 14.90 -0.89
N LEU A 79 8.36 15.07 0.27
CA LEU A 79 9.65 15.73 0.38
C LEU A 79 10.62 15.08 -0.62
N THR A 80 11.32 15.90 -1.38
CA THR A 80 12.43 15.40 -2.19
C THR A 80 13.46 14.74 -1.26
N ALA A 81 14.26 13.80 -1.78
CA ALA A 81 15.27 13.13 -0.96
C ALA A 81 16.26 14.12 -0.32
N GLN A 82 16.51 15.26 -0.98
CA GLN A 82 17.36 16.33 -0.44
C GLN A 82 16.69 17.10 0.69
N GLU A 83 15.42 17.47 0.55
CA GLU A 83 14.66 18.15 1.62
C GLU A 83 14.44 17.23 2.82
N ALA A 84 14.18 15.94 2.58
CA ALA A 84 14.09 14.93 3.62
C ALA A 84 15.40 14.79 4.40
N TRP A 85 16.53 14.79 3.70
CA TRP A 85 17.85 14.79 4.33
C TRP A 85 18.11 16.05 5.15
N GLU A 86 17.76 17.21 4.62
CA GLU A 86 17.93 18.47 5.34
C GLU A 86 17.06 18.53 6.61
N LEU A 87 15.84 18.00 6.54
CA LEU A 87 14.96 17.85 7.71
C LEU A 87 15.61 16.98 8.79
N VAL A 88 16.19 15.84 8.42
CA VAL A 88 16.94 14.95 9.31
C VAL A 88 18.09 15.69 9.99
N ARG A 89 18.94 16.35 9.21
CA ARG A 89 20.08 17.12 9.73
C ARG A 89 19.60 18.21 10.70
N ARG A 90 18.58 18.97 10.31
CA ARG A 90 18.03 20.07 11.11
C ARG A 90 17.45 19.58 12.43
N LYS A 91 16.71 18.46 12.42
CA LYS A 91 16.14 17.86 13.64
C LYS A 91 17.22 17.34 14.58
N ALA A 92 18.25 16.68 14.04
CA ALA A 92 19.38 16.24 14.84
C ALA A 92 20.18 17.40 15.45
N SER A 93 20.35 18.52 14.73
CA SER A 93 21.06 19.70 15.25
C SER A 93 20.24 20.53 16.24
N SER A 94 18.91 20.66 16.02
CA SER A 94 18.06 21.54 16.85
C SER A 94 17.51 20.88 18.11
N VAL A 95 17.07 19.62 18.01
CA VAL A 95 16.49 18.85 19.13
C VAL A 95 17.56 18.00 19.83
N GLY A 96 18.73 17.84 19.20
CA GLY A 96 19.83 17.00 19.65
C GLY A 96 19.76 15.60 19.03
N TYR A 97 20.92 14.96 18.87
CA TYR A 97 21.06 13.65 18.23
C TYR A 97 20.23 12.55 18.91
N GLU A 98 20.16 12.52 20.24
CA GLU A 98 19.42 11.48 20.97
C GLU A 98 17.90 11.56 20.78
N ARG A 99 17.35 12.77 20.62
CA ARG A 99 15.91 13.02 20.57
C ARG A 99 15.38 13.35 19.18
N GLY A 100 16.26 13.82 18.29
CA GLY A 100 15.92 14.25 16.93
C GLY A 100 15.34 13.13 16.06
N LEU A 101 15.69 11.86 16.32
CA LEU A 101 15.14 10.72 15.58
C LEU A 101 13.63 10.57 15.81
N ASN A 102 13.19 10.75 17.05
CA ASN A 102 11.79 10.53 17.46
C ASN A 102 10.83 11.58 16.88
N GLU A 103 11.37 12.71 16.43
CA GLU A 103 10.62 13.81 15.79
C GLU A 103 10.38 13.58 14.30
N LEU A 104 11.06 12.60 13.70
CA LEU A 104 10.89 12.25 12.30
C LEU A 104 9.71 11.30 12.12
N GLN A 105 9.06 11.36 10.97
CA GLN A 105 7.88 10.53 10.68
C GLN A 105 7.97 9.87 9.30
N GLY A 106 7.18 8.82 9.11
CA GLY A 106 7.00 8.14 7.82
C GLY A 106 8.31 7.59 7.24
N ASN A 107 8.47 7.71 5.92
CA ASN A 107 9.64 7.19 5.21
C ASN A 107 10.94 7.90 5.63
N VAL A 108 10.86 9.17 6.05
CA VAL A 108 12.01 9.92 6.57
C VAL A 108 12.56 9.28 7.84
N LEU A 109 11.68 8.88 8.78
CA LEU A 109 12.09 8.17 9.99
C LEU A 109 12.74 6.83 9.67
N THR A 110 12.11 6.03 8.82
CA THR A 110 12.63 4.70 8.46
C THR A 110 13.99 4.79 7.78
N ALA A 111 14.18 5.74 6.87
CA ALA A 111 15.48 6.00 6.23
C ALA A 111 16.50 6.61 7.21
N ALA A 112 16.07 7.43 8.16
CA ALA A 112 16.97 7.99 9.17
C ALA A 112 17.48 6.93 10.15
N LYS A 113 16.64 5.93 10.51
CA LYS A 113 17.05 4.82 11.40
C LYS A 113 18.23 4.02 10.86
N THR A 114 18.36 3.86 9.54
CA THR A 114 19.43 3.04 8.94
C THR A 114 20.80 3.69 9.06
N ILE A 115 20.85 5.02 9.11
CA ILE A 115 22.08 5.80 9.17
C ILE A 115 22.31 6.46 10.53
N TRP A 116 21.33 6.44 11.45
CA TRP A 116 21.36 7.25 12.67
C TRP A 116 22.62 7.00 13.50
N SER A 117 22.95 5.72 13.78
CA SER A 117 24.14 5.35 14.55
C SER A 117 25.45 5.87 13.95
N SER A 118 25.54 5.93 12.62
CA SER A 118 26.71 6.41 11.89
C SER A 118 26.76 7.93 11.77
N PHE A 119 25.63 8.59 12.03
CA PHE A 119 25.44 10.03 11.95
C PHE A 119 25.70 10.74 13.29
N ASP A 120 26.08 10.01 14.34
CA ASP A 120 26.37 10.57 15.66
C ASP A 120 27.56 11.55 15.63
N PRO A 121 27.36 12.83 16.02
CA PRO A 121 28.45 13.80 16.16
C PRO A 121 29.53 13.38 17.17
N GLN A 122 29.22 12.48 18.10
CA GLN A 122 30.16 11.96 19.10
C GLN A 122 31.12 10.91 18.54
N ASN A 123 30.87 10.36 17.34
CA ASN A 123 31.76 9.40 16.66
C ASN A 123 33.08 10.01 16.13
N GLY A 124 33.36 11.29 16.43
CA GLY A 124 34.67 11.90 16.16
C GLY A 124 35.04 11.92 14.67
N LYS A 125 36.20 11.35 14.31
CA LYS A 125 36.77 11.37 12.95
C LYS A 125 36.08 10.45 11.94
N ASP A 126 35.19 9.56 12.40
CA ASP A 126 34.46 8.62 11.54
C ASP A 126 33.14 9.19 11.01
N TYR A 127 32.80 10.43 11.37
CA TYR A 127 31.65 11.16 10.85
C TYR A 127 31.83 11.50 9.36
N ASN A 128 31.27 10.66 8.49
CA ASN A 128 31.20 10.91 7.05
C ASN A 128 29.79 11.31 6.64
N GLU A 129 29.50 12.62 6.70
CA GLU A 129 28.21 13.18 6.29
C GLU A 129 27.85 12.78 4.84
N THR A 130 28.82 12.78 3.94
CA THR A 130 28.61 12.44 2.52
C THR A 130 28.14 11.00 2.35
N SER A 131 28.74 10.06 3.09
CA SER A 131 28.33 8.65 3.07
C SER A 131 26.94 8.46 3.67
N CYS A 132 26.69 9.04 4.85
CA CYS A 132 25.38 8.97 5.52
C CYS A 132 24.27 9.57 4.65
N ARG A 133 24.54 10.72 4.01
CA ARG A 133 23.62 11.37 3.07
C ARG A 133 23.31 10.45 1.89
N SER A 134 24.33 9.82 1.30
CA SER A 134 24.16 8.96 0.12
C SER A 134 23.35 7.70 0.44
N GLN A 135 23.62 7.08 1.60
CA GLN A 135 22.86 5.94 2.10
C GLN A 135 21.42 6.33 2.43
N PHE A 136 21.22 7.47 3.09
CA PHE A 136 19.90 8.00 3.42
C PHE A 136 19.08 8.26 2.16
N ILE A 137 19.62 8.99 1.18
CA ILE A 137 18.94 9.33 -0.08
C ILE A 137 18.49 8.04 -0.78
N LYS A 138 19.39 7.06 -0.92
CA LYS A 138 19.09 5.78 -1.57
C LYS A 138 17.98 5.02 -0.83
N CYS A 139 18.04 4.92 0.50
CA CYS A 139 17.00 4.26 1.28
C CYS A 139 15.66 5.00 1.19
N TYR A 140 15.67 6.32 1.26
CA TYR A 140 14.47 7.15 1.19
C TYR A 140 13.77 7.00 -0.17
N GLU A 141 14.52 7.13 -1.27
CA GLU A 141 13.99 6.97 -2.63
C GLU A 141 13.35 5.60 -2.85
N GLN A 142 14.01 4.53 -2.38
CA GLN A 142 13.46 3.17 -2.44
C GLN A 142 12.16 3.02 -1.64
N LEU A 143 12.09 3.62 -0.45
CA LEU A 143 10.89 3.58 0.38
C LEU A 143 9.74 4.39 -0.24
N THR A 144 10.01 5.56 -0.81
CA THR A 144 9.02 6.36 -1.52
C THR A 144 8.53 5.66 -2.78
N GLU A 145 9.42 5.05 -3.57
CA GLU A 145 9.03 4.30 -4.77
C GLU A 145 8.17 3.08 -4.41
N ARG A 146 8.55 2.34 -3.36
CA ARG A 146 7.77 1.20 -2.88
C ARG A 146 6.41 1.64 -2.36
N LYS A 147 6.33 2.75 -1.63
CA LYS A 147 5.07 3.31 -1.15
C LYS A 147 4.17 3.70 -2.33
N ALA A 148 4.70 4.44 -3.30
CA ALA A 148 3.95 4.84 -4.49
C ALA A 148 3.40 3.63 -5.27
N LYS A 149 4.22 2.59 -5.46
CA LYS A 149 3.79 1.32 -6.08
C LYS A 149 2.70 0.62 -5.27
N ASN A 150 2.83 0.58 -3.96
CA ASN A 150 1.82 -0.02 -3.09
C ASN A 150 0.50 0.76 -3.10
N ASP A 151 0.57 2.09 -3.10
CA ASP A 151 -0.60 2.96 -3.16
C ASP A 151 -1.32 2.83 -4.52
N GLU A 152 -0.56 2.67 -5.61
CA GLU A 152 -1.10 2.36 -6.95
C GLU A 152 -1.82 1.01 -6.96
N LEU A 153 -1.19 -0.05 -6.45
CA LEU A 153 -1.82 -1.37 -6.35
C LEU A 153 -3.06 -1.35 -5.44
N ALA A 154 -3.01 -0.62 -4.34
CA ALA A 154 -4.15 -0.44 -3.44
C ALA A 154 -5.31 0.28 -4.14
N TYR A 155 -5.01 1.28 -4.98
CA TYR A 155 -6.01 1.96 -5.80
C TYR A 155 -6.68 1.01 -6.79
N LEU A 156 -5.90 0.17 -7.49
CA LEU A 156 -6.42 -0.81 -8.45
C LEU A 156 -7.38 -1.82 -7.82
N ILE A 157 -7.13 -2.20 -6.56
CA ILE A 157 -7.90 -3.21 -5.85
C ILE A 157 -9.07 -2.59 -5.04
N LYS A 158 -9.11 -1.27 -4.89
CA LYS A 158 -10.04 -0.58 -3.96
C LYS A 158 -11.52 -0.93 -4.21
N ASP A 159 -11.91 -1.06 -5.48
CA ASP A 159 -13.28 -1.34 -5.88
C ASP A 159 -13.48 -2.83 -6.26
N ASP A 160 -12.44 -3.65 -6.14
CA ASP A 160 -12.48 -5.09 -6.39
C ASP A 160 -12.60 -5.86 -5.05
N GLY A 161 -13.84 -6.16 -4.67
CA GLY A 161 -14.15 -6.85 -3.41
C GLY A 161 -13.52 -8.24 -3.28
N LEU A 162 -13.23 -8.94 -4.38
CA LEU A 162 -12.60 -10.26 -4.35
C LEU A 162 -11.12 -10.15 -3.98
N LEU A 163 -10.38 -9.29 -4.69
CA LEU A 163 -8.96 -9.06 -4.43
C LEU A 163 -8.71 -8.43 -3.05
N LEU A 164 -9.63 -7.60 -2.56
CA LEU A 164 -9.53 -7.02 -1.23
C LEU A 164 -9.71 -8.08 -0.13
N ALA A 165 -10.67 -8.99 -0.29
CA ALA A 165 -10.88 -10.11 0.63
C ALA A 165 -9.69 -11.07 0.66
N GLU A 166 -9.09 -11.35 -0.51
CA GLU A 166 -7.89 -12.19 -0.61
C GLU A 166 -6.67 -11.53 0.05
N LYS A 167 -6.49 -10.21 -0.14
CA LYS A 167 -5.45 -9.45 0.56
C LYS A 167 -5.61 -9.51 2.08
N MET A 168 -6.83 -9.32 2.60
CA MET A 168 -7.09 -9.37 4.04
C MET A 168 -6.78 -10.74 4.63
N LYS A 169 -7.22 -11.82 3.95
CA LYS A 169 -6.92 -13.20 4.37
C LYS A 169 -5.41 -13.46 4.42
N ASN A 170 -4.67 -13.03 3.39
CA ASN A 170 -3.22 -13.20 3.34
C ASN A 170 -2.51 -12.38 4.43
N GLU A 171 -2.98 -11.17 4.74
CA GLU A 171 -2.44 -10.37 5.85
C GLU A 171 -2.69 -11.01 7.22
N GLU A 172 -3.88 -11.57 7.44
CA GLU A 172 -4.21 -12.33 8.65
C GLU A 172 -3.34 -13.57 8.79
N GLU A 173 -3.15 -14.33 7.71
CA GLU A 173 -2.25 -15.49 7.68
C GLU A 173 -0.81 -15.08 8.03
N ARG A 174 -0.30 -13.97 7.46
CA ARG A 174 1.04 -13.47 7.81
C ARG A 174 1.15 -13.05 9.28
N LYS A 175 0.14 -12.39 9.85
CA LYS A 175 0.13 -12.02 11.28
C LYS A 175 0.12 -13.25 12.19
N GLN A 176 -0.61 -14.30 11.82
CA GLN A 176 -0.62 -15.57 12.55
C GLN A 176 0.72 -16.30 12.45
N ILE A 177 1.40 -16.21 11.30
CA ILE A 177 2.76 -16.74 11.12
C ILE A 177 3.76 -15.96 12.00
N GLU A 178 3.74 -14.63 11.95
CA GLU A 178 4.62 -13.76 12.76
C GLU A 178 4.39 -13.91 14.27
N ALA A 179 3.16 -14.23 14.69
CA ALA A 179 2.81 -14.56 16.07
C ALA A 179 3.32 -15.95 16.55
N GLY A 180 4.05 -16.69 15.71
CA GLY A 180 4.64 -17.99 16.08
C GLY A 180 3.66 -19.16 16.04
N ASN A 181 2.46 -18.99 15.46
CA ASN A 181 1.46 -20.06 15.32
C ASN A 181 1.65 -20.91 14.05
N ALA A 182 2.75 -20.74 13.31
CA ALA A 182 3.04 -21.48 12.08
C ALA A 182 3.59 -22.90 12.33
N LYS A 183 3.31 -23.81 11.39
CA LYS A 183 4.01 -25.08 11.19
C LYS A 183 4.69 -25.08 9.83
N ILE A 184 5.93 -25.54 9.79
CA ILE A 184 6.63 -25.84 8.54
C ILE A 184 5.98 -27.10 7.93
N LYS A 185 5.37 -26.97 6.74
CA LYS A 185 4.90 -28.09 5.91
C LYS A 185 5.85 -28.22 4.73
N MET A 186 6.33 -29.43 4.45
CA MET A 186 7.09 -29.73 3.25
C MET A 186 6.13 -30.11 2.13
N LEU A 187 6.22 -29.41 1.00
CA LEU A 187 5.47 -29.74 -0.21
C LEU A 187 6.02 -31.02 -0.85
N PRO A 188 5.22 -31.73 -1.67
CA PRO A 188 5.66 -32.95 -2.37
C PRO A 188 6.88 -32.76 -3.27
N ASN A 189 7.13 -31.52 -3.71
CA ASN A 189 8.28 -31.12 -4.52
C ASN A 189 9.52 -30.72 -3.68
N GLY A 190 9.52 -30.99 -2.38
CA GLY A 190 10.63 -30.71 -1.46
C GLY A 190 10.73 -29.26 -0.97
N HIS A 191 9.84 -28.35 -1.41
CA HIS A 191 9.85 -26.96 -0.94
C HIS A 191 9.17 -26.84 0.43
N LEU A 192 9.81 -26.13 1.36
CA LEU A 192 9.24 -25.85 2.68
C LEU A 192 8.33 -24.63 2.58
N ILE A 193 7.08 -24.79 3.00
CA ILE A 193 6.13 -23.68 3.17
C ILE A 193 5.73 -23.58 4.63
N GLU A 194 5.80 -22.38 5.18
CA GLU A 194 5.32 -22.10 6.53
C GLU A 194 3.84 -21.80 6.46
N THR A 195 3.02 -22.65 7.07
CA THR A 195 1.56 -22.54 7.04
C THR A 195 1.03 -22.33 8.46
N VAL A 196 0.03 -21.47 8.62
CA VAL A 196 -0.69 -21.32 9.89
C VAL A 196 -1.20 -22.69 10.32
N LYS A 197 -1.06 -23.07 11.61
CA LYS A 197 -1.75 -24.26 12.13
C LYS A 197 -3.23 -24.12 11.76
N GLU A 198 -3.72 -24.98 10.87
CA GLU A 198 -5.16 -25.17 10.69
C GLU A 198 -5.77 -25.23 12.09
N GLU A 199 -6.72 -24.33 12.38
CA GLU A 199 -7.49 -24.38 13.62
C GLU A 199 -7.89 -25.84 13.80
N ARG A 200 -7.40 -26.48 14.87
CA ARG A 200 -7.76 -27.87 15.14
C ARG A 200 -9.28 -27.87 15.15
N LYS A 201 -9.90 -28.55 14.17
CA LYS A 201 -11.36 -28.73 14.15
C LYS A 201 -11.80 -29.05 15.58
N PRO A 202 -12.82 -28.37 16.12
CA PRO A 202 -13.23 -28.56 17.50
C PRO A 202 -13.39 -30.06 17.73
N VAL A 203 -12.58 -30.60 18.64
CA VAL A 203 -12.55 -32.04 18.89
C VAL A 203 -13.86 -32.38 19.57
N ASN A 204 -14.68 -33.21 18.95
CA ASN A 204 -15.93 -33.67 19.54
C ASN A 204 -15.59 -34.63 20.71
N LEU A 205 -15.50 -34.08 21.91
CA LEU A 205 -15.14 -34.82 23.12
C LEU A 205 -16.13 -35.97 23.40
N ASN A 206 -17.39 -35.84 22.95
CA ASN A 206 -18.39 -36.89 23.11
C ASN A 206 -18.08 -38.12 22.26
N GLU A 207 -17.69 -37.93 20.99
CA GLU A 207 -17.30 -39.04 20.10
C GLU A 207 -16.04 -39.76 20.60
N ILE A 208 -15.11 -39.04 21.24
CA ILE A 208 -13.92 -39.66 21.85
C ILE A 208 -14.31 -40.47 23.08
N LEU A 209 -15.21 -39.95 23.92
CA LEU A 209 -15.70 -40.65 25.10
C LEU A 209 -16.48 -41.92 24.75
N ASP A 210 -17.25 -41.92 23.67
CA ASP A 210 -17.97 -43.11 23.20
C ASP A 210 -17.02 -44.25 22.87
N ASN A 211 -15.91 -43.93 22.20
CA ASN A 211 -14.90 -44.89 21.76
C ASN A 211 -13.84 -45.22 22.85
N ALA A 212 -13.90 -44.56 24.01
CA ALA A 212 -12.95 -44.79 25.08
C ALA A 212 -13.26 -46.11 25.83
N ASP A 213 -12.23 -46.94 26.03
CA ASP A 213 -12.31 -48.20 26.77
C ASP A 213 -12.30 -47.97 28.28
N ILE A 214 -13.38 -47.36 28.77
CA ILE A 214 -13.62 -47.04 30.18
C ILE A 214 -15.05 -47.41 30.56
N SER A 215 -15.28 -47.66 31.86
CA SER A 215 -16.62 -48.02 32.35
C SER A 215 -17.68 -46.96 32.01
N GLU A 216 -18.92 -47.40 31.77
CA GLU A 216 -20.04 -46.51 31.45
C GLU A 216 -20.32 -45.47 32.54
N LYS A 217 -20.08 -45.81 33.82
CA LYS A 217 -20.11 -44.85 34.93
C LYS A 217 -19.03 -43.77 34.80
N GLY A 218 -17.84 -44.14 34.35
CA GLY A 218 -16.74 -43.20 34.08
C GLY A 218 -17.07 -42.25 32.92
N LYS A 219 -17.64 -42.78 31.83
CA LYS A 219 -18.09 -41.95 30.69
C LYS A 219 -19.16 -40.94 31.12
N ALA A 220 -20.13 -41.36 31.91
CA ALA A 220 -21.22 -40.49 32.40
C ALA A 220 -20.69 -39.34 33.27
N LEU A 221 -19.75 -39.61 34.18
CA LEU A 221 -19.12 -38.59 35.02
C LEU A 221 -18.32 -37.58 34.19
N LEU A 222 -17.57 -38.04 33.19
CA LEU A 222 -16.79 -37.17 32.32
C LEU A 222 -17.68 -36.28 31.44
N ARG A 223 -18.80 -36.81 30.94
CA ARG A 223 -19.81 -35.99 30.22
C ARG A 223 -20.40 -34.89 31.09
N GLN A 224 -20.71 -35.21 32.34
CA GLN A 224 -21.23 -34.22 33.30
C GLN A 224 -20.18 -33.13 33.61
N ALA A 225 -18.90 -33.48 33.66
CA ALA A 225 -17.80 -32.55 33.93
C ALA A 225 -17.44 -31.65 32.74
N ILE A 226 -17.64 -32.12 31.50
CA ILE A 226 -17.35 -31.36 30.26
C ILE A 226 -18.49 -30.37 29.93
N GLY A 227 -19.60 -30.43 30.66
CA GLY A 227 -20.79 -29.61 30.44
C GLY A 227 -21.73 -30.30 29.45
N GLY A 228 -22.90 -30.72 29.95
CA GLY A 228 -23.96 -31.30 29.12
C GLY A 228 -24.56 -30.30 28.14
#